data_AF-A0A951TC09-F1
#
_entry.id   AF-A0A951TC09-F1
#
_cell.length_a   1.000
_cell.length_b   1.000
_cell.length_c   1.000
_cell.angle_alpha   90.00
_cell.angle_beta   90.00
_cell.angle_gamma   90.00
#
_symmetry.space_group_name_H-M   'P 1'
#
loop_
_entity.id
_entity.type
_entity.pdbx_description
1 polymer ?
#
loop_
_entity_poly.entity_id
_entity_poly.type
_entity_poly.pdbx_seq_one_letter_code
_entity_poly.pdbx_strand_id
1 'polypeptide(L)'
;MLRKITPFLVLLFIAAAASAGEFTPEQRGRVLAALSSMAAGGPADAMLPLVGQAPRTDLDAAAWRVVFQEHLQSVPFTARHGAAWWRLTVEPRPEQESLAAAAGRFMAVVLDTAPGRAPAGLAEFDLALQWLEQTVTLPQPLAAAVAAGVGGLLAAAPLDPARLMPASAAASAETASPEVPALAGNLSPLAVQAAVTLGALAEPVNVGRWMRLPDSPLRVFQTTGVWLFDGGLLPDSDFTSLASLMSAAPPALTGLSVLLAPGVSAAPRGPGAVAALPVAPSDGSQPAFTLPPGASFDPVPLFTLSALRQTAVLIQAKELPRRSELLLGRDRLLGALRPGPANPLNPFLAAGGYQGPDDFLPALAVLWMHDSEALLGAVSALREQGIFEPLIAVLLTADLFSNGGATTILFRTDSAGVVSGRESALRRVALPDGRPWVTGLAAGGSLMLFDLGPVWNMI
;
A
#
# COMPACT_ATOMS: atom_id res chain seq x y z
N MET A 1 -11.22 -53.33 -42.59
CA MET A 1 -10.28 -53.12 -41.46
C MET A 1 -10.08 -51.65 -41.07
N LEU A 2 -10.32 -50.65 -41.93
CA LEU A 2 -10.12 -49.22 -41.59
C LEU A 2 -11.13 -48.59 -40.61
N ARG A 3 -12.31 -49.19 -40.35
CA ARG A 3 -13.36 -48.60 -39.50
C ARG A 3 -13.21 -48.82 -37.98
N LYS A 4 -12.23 -49.60 -37.52
CA LYS A 4 -11.96 -49.84 -36.09
C LYS A 4 -10.77 -49.03 -35.53
N ILE A 5 -10.01 -48.36 -36.39
CA ILE A 5 -8.79 -47.62 -36.01
C ILE A 5 -9.14 -46.19 -35.55
N THR A 6 -10.24 -45.62 -36.06
CA THR A 6 -10.67 -44.24 -35.77
C THR A 6 -11.01 -43.97 -34.29
N PRO A 7 -11.79 -44.80 -33.56
CA PRO A 7 -12.05 -44.54 -32.15
C PRO A 7 -10.79 -44.74 -31.27
N PHE A 8 -9.88 -45.63 -31.68
CA PHE A 8 -8.63 -45.87 -30.97
C PHE A 8 -7.65 -44.70 -31.15
N LEU A 9 -7.55 -44.14 -32.35
CA LEU A 9 -6.78 -42.91 -32.61
C LEU A 9 -7.36 -41.71 -31.85
N VAL A 10 -8.68 -41.54 -31.79
CA VAL A 10 -9.30 -40.46 -31.02
C VAL A 10 -9.03 -40.61 -29.52
N LEU A 11 -9.10 -41.83 -28.95
CA LEU A 11 -8.71 -42.10 -27.56
C LEU A 11 -7.22 -41.89 -27.31
N LEU A 12 -6.35 -42.24 -28.27
CA LEU A 12 -4.90 -42.01 -28.17
C LEU A 12 -4.55 -40.53 -28.27
N PHE A 13 -5.26 -39.76 -29.11
CA PHE A 13 -5.12 -38.31 -29.19
C PHE A 13 -5.67 -37.61 -27.95
N ILE A 14 -6.76 -38.09 -27.36
CA ILE A 14 -7.30 -37.58 -26.09
C ILE A 14 -6.37 -37.93 -24.92
N ALA A 15 -5.79 -39.13 -24.88
CA ALA A 15 -4.80 -39.51 -23.87
C ALA A 15 -3.47 -38.77 -24.04
N ALA A 16 -3.01 -38.57 -25.28
CA ALA A 16 -1.82 -37.78 -25.58
C ALA A 16 -2.02 -36.28 -25.28
N ALA A 17 -3.22 -35.74 -25.53
CA ALA A 17 -3.60 -34.39 -25.15
C ALA A 17 -3.82 -34.25 -23.63
N ALA A 18 -4.27 -35.31 -22.94
CA ALA A 18 -4.35 -35.34 -21.48
C ALA A 18 -2.97 -35.45 -20.81
N SER A 19 -1.98 -36.04 -21.47
CA SER A 19 -0.58 -36.05 -21.03
C SER A 19 0.22 -34.81 -21.46
N ALA A 20 -0.31 -33.98 -22.37
CA ALA A 20 0.30 -32.73 -22.77
C ALA A 20 0.05 -31.72 -21.65
N GLY A 21 1.06 -31.45 -20.83
CA GLY A 21 0.90 -30.66 -19.61
C GLY A 21 1.64 -31.23 -18.41
N GLU A 22 1.87 -32.55 -18.38
CA GLU A 22 2.36 -33.26 -17.20
C GLU A 22 3.84 -33.63 -17.26
N PHE A 23 4.47 -33.75 -16.10
CA PHE A 23 5.82 -34.31 -15.99
C PHE A 23 5.83 -35.80 -16.32
N THR A 24 6.77 -36.24 -17.15
CA THR A 24 7.04 -37.68 -17.27
C THR A 24 7.59 -38.22 -15.93
N PRO A 25 7.45 -39.53 -15.64
CA PRO A 25 7.95 -40.11 -14.38
C PRO A 25 9.42 -39.80 -14.10
N GLU A 26 10.26 -39.84 -15.14
CA GLU A 26 11.69 -39.51 -15.04
C GLU A 26 11.96 -38.03 -14.78
N GLN A 27 11.18 -37.12 -15.40
CA GLN A 27 11.32 -35.69 -15.17
C GLN A 27 10.86 -35.33 -13.75
N ARG A 28 9.72 -35.88 -13.32
CA ARG A 28 9.18 -35.75 -11.96
C ARG A 28 10.20 -36.20 -10.91
N GLY A 29 10.77 -37.39 -11.07
CA GLY A 29 11.80 -37.92 -10.16
C GLY A 29 13.04 -37.02 -10.06
N ARG A 30 13.51 -36.48 -11.20
CA ARG A 30 14.66 -35.54 -11.21
C ARG A 30 14.34 -34.21 -10.52
N VAL A 31 13.14 -33.66 -10.71
CA VAL A 31 12.71 -32.43 -10.04
C VAL A 31 12.58 -32.64 -8.53
N LEU A 32 11.97 -33.75 -8.08
CA LEU A 32 11.87 -34.09 -6.65
C LEU A 32 13.25 -34.27 -6.00
N ALA A 33 14.19 -34.92 -6.70
CA ALA A 33 15.56 -35.07 -6.23
C ALA A 33 16.28 -33.71 -6.10
N ALA A 34 16.08 -32.79 -7.06
CA ALA A 34 16.61 -31.43 -6.98
C ALA A 34 16.04 -30.68 -5.77
N LEU A 35 14.72 -30.69 -5.57
CA LEU A 35 14.05 -30.05 -4.43
C LEU A 35 14.55 -30.62 -3.08
N SER A 36 14.72 -31.94 -2.99
CA SER A 36 15.30 -32.60 -1.81
C SER A 36 16.74 -32.15 -1.55
N SER A 37 17.53 -31.97 -2.60
CA SER A 37 18.88 -31.43 -2.48
C SER A 37 18.88 -29.96 -2.02
N MET A 38 17.91 -29.14 -2.42
CA MET A 38 17.75 -27.77 -1.90
C MET A 38 17.53 -27.78 -0.38
N ALA A 39 16.64 -28.67 0.10
CA ALA A 39 16.37 -28.83 1.52
C ALA A 39 17.62 -29.22 2.32
N ALA A 40 18.45 -30.07 1.73
CA ALA A 40 19.72 -30.53 2.31
C ALA A 40 20.85 -29.48 2.23
N GLY A 41 20.67 -28.40 1.47
CA GLY A 41 21.74 -27.41 1.22
C GLY A 41 22.79 -27.90 0.20
N GLY A 42 22.38 -28.73 -0.75
CA GLY A 42 23.25 -29.30 -1.78
C GLY A 42 23.82 -28.27 -2.76
N PRO A 43 24.80 -28.69 -3.59
CA PRO A 43 25.48 -27.83 -4.55
C PRO A 43 24.57 -27.41 -5.71
N ALA A 44 24.98 -26.36 -6.43
CA ALA A 44 24.23 -25.82 -7.57
C ALA A 44 23.96 -26.85 -8.69
N ASP A 45 24.90 -27.77 -8.93
CA ASP A 45 24.77 -28.82 -9.96
C ASP A 45 23.58 -29.75 -9.71
N ALA A 46 23.21 -29.96 -8.45
CA ALA A 46 22.04 -30.77 -8.10
C ALA A 46 20.72 -30.09 -8.52
N MET A 47 20.75 -28.79 -8.86
CA MET A 47 19.60 -28.01 -9.31
C MET A 47 19.45 -27.96 -10.83
N LEU A 48 20.38 -28.54 -11.59
CA LEU A 48 20.31 -28.61 -13.06
C LEU A 48 18.97 -29.15 -13.58
N PRO A 49 18.30 -30.13 -12.93
CA PRO A 49 16.96 -30.54 -13.34
C PRO A 49 15.94 -29.41 -13.33
N LEU A 50 15.96 -28.51 -12.35
CA LEU A 50 15.05 -27.36 -12.29
C LEU A 50 15.34 -26.37 -13.41
N VAL A 51 16.63 -26.10 -13.68
CA VAL A 51 17.07 -25.24 -14.80
C VAL A 51 16.57 -25.79 -16.14
N GLY A 52 16.67 -27.11 -16.35
CA GLY A 52 16.24 -27.74 -17.59
C GLY A 52 14.72 -27.87 -17.78
N GLN A 53 13.93 -27.90 -16.70
CA GLN A 53 12.47 -28.02 -16.80
C GLN A 53 11.73 -26.68 -16.72
N ALA A 54 12.27 -25.67 -16.03
CA ALA A 54 11.62 -24.36 -15.87
C ALA A 54 11.21 -23.65 -17.18
N PRO A 55 12.03 -23.62 -18.25
CA PRO A 55 11.69 -22.89 -19.48
C PRO A 55 10.69 -23.63 -20.39
N ARG A 56 10.23 -24.82 -20.01
CA ARG A 56 9.31 -25.62 -20.81
C ARG A 56 7.90 -25.03 -20.79
N THR A 57 7.37 -24.75 -21.97
CA THR A 57 6.03 -24.19 -22.17
C THR A 57 4.93 -25.25 -22.22
N ASP A 58 5.30 -26.52 -22.39
CA ASP A 58 4.38 -27.66 -22.38
C ASP A 58 4.03 -28.15 -20.97
N LEU A 59 4.65 -27.61 -19.92
CA LEU A 59 4.31 -27.90 -18.52
C LEU A 59 3.47 -26.76 -17.96
N ASP A 60 2.24 -27.06 -17.57
CA ASP A 60 1.32 -26.05 -17.03
C ASP A 60 1.52 -25.81 -15.52
N ALA A 61 0.83 -24.82 -14.98
CA ALA A 61 0.92 -24.50 -13.56
C ALA A 61 0.41 -25.68 -12.67
N ALA A 62 -0.57 -26.45 -13.13
CA ALA A 62 -1.13 -27.57 -12.37
C ALA A 62 -0.10 -28.70 -12.20
N ALA A 63 0.68 -29.02 -13.25
CA ALA A 63 1.74 -30.02 -13.16
C ALA A 63 2.84 -29.61 -12.17
N TRP A 64 3.25 -28.34 -12.18
CA TRP A 64 4.18 -27.81 -11.18
C TRP A 64 3.61 -27.89 -9.76
N ARG A 65 2.32 -27.57 -9.58
CA ARG A 65 1.65 -27.70 -8.27
C ARG A 65 1.71 -29.13 -7.75
N VAL A 66 1.41 -30.14 -8.56
CA VAL A 66 1.41 -31.55 -8.14
C VAL A 66 2.79 -31.96 -7.63
N VAL A 67 3.86 -31.67 -8.37
CA VAL A 67 5.23 -32.06 -7.99
C VAL A 67 5.70 -31.32 -6.73
N PHE A 68 5.38 -30.03 -6.61
CA PHE A 68 5.73 -29.26 -5.43
C PHE A 68 4.96 -29.69 -4.19
N GLN A 69 3.67 -30.04 -4.33
CA GLN A 69 2.86 -30.57 -3.23
C GLN A 69 3.41 -31.92 -2.74
N GLU A 70 3.77 -32.81 -3.67
CA GLU A 70 4.39 -34.11 -3.33
C GLU A 70 5.69 -33.92 -2.54
N HIS A 71 6.58 -33.04 -3.00
CA HIS A 71 7.80 -32.73 -2.26
C HIS A 71 7.48 -32.25 -0.84
N LEU A 72 6.61 -31.25 -0.73
CA LEU A 72 6.32 -30.60 0.55
C LEU A 72 5.48 -31.47 1.51
N GLN A 73 4.85 -32.55 1.04
CA GLN A 73 4.26 -33.58 1.92
C GLN A 73 5.34 -34.37 2.69
N SER A 74 6.54 -34.50 2.10
CA SER A 74 7.63 -35.28 2.69
C SER A 74 8.70 -34.41 3.37
N VAL A 75 8.92 -33.20 2.86
CA VAL A 75 9.96 -32.29 3.34
C VAL A 75 9.38 -30.90 3.53
N PRO A 76 9.29 -30.37 4.77
CA PRO A 76 8.73 -29.04 5.01
C PRO A 76 9.59 -27.95 4.37
N PHE A 77 8.95 -26.81 4.06
CA PHE A 77 9.67 -25.66 3.56
C PHE A 77 10.61 -25.10 4.65
N THR A 78 11.78 -24.63 4.23
CA THR A 78 12.80 -24.12 5.15
C THR A 78 13.55 -22.96 4.51
N ALA A 79 14.29 -22.19 5.31
CA ALA A 79 15.16 -21.13 4.82
C ALA A 79 16.18 -21.61 3.76
N ARG A 80 16.58 -22.89 3.79
CA ARG A 80 17.48 -23.48 2.78
C ARG A 80 16.84 -23.56 1.40
N HIS A 81 15.56 -23.92 1.33
CA HIS A 81 14.80 -23.84 0.08
C HIS A 81 14.76 -22.40 -0.43
N GLY A 82 14.43 -21.44 0.44
CA GLY A 82 14.40 -20.02 0.10
C GLY A 82 15.73 -19.52 -0.46
N ALA A 83 16.85 -19.84 0.19
CA ALA A 83 18.19 -19.45 -0.27
C ALA A 83 18.58 -20.10 -1.61
N ALA A 84 18.17 -21.34 -1.86
CA ALA A 84 18.42 -22.00 -3.13
C ALA A 84 17.56 -21.40 -4.27
N TRP A 85 16.26 -21.16 -4.03
CA TRP A 85 15.40 -20.47 -4.99
C TRP A 85 15.87 -19.04 -5.29
N TRP A 86 16.34 -18.32 -4.27
CA TRP A 86 16.89 -16.99 -4.44
C TRP A 86 18.09 -17.01 -5.39
N ARG A 87 19.08 -17.89 -5.14
CA ARG A 87 20.25 -18.07 -6.03
C ARG A 87 19.85 -18.39 -7.46
N LEU A 88 18.92 -19.32 -7.67
CA LEU A 88 18.42 -19.67 -9.00
C LEU A 88 17.74 -18.49 -9.72
N THR A 89 17.16 -17.56 -8.97
CA THR A 89 16.46 -16.39 -9.50
C THR A 89 17.42 -15.25 -9.84
N VAL A 90 18.42 -14.97 -8.99
CA VAL A 90 19.28 -13.78 -9.14
C VAL A 90 20.57 -14.02 -9.92
N GLU A 91 21.08 -15.25 -9.98
CA GLU A 91 22.33 -15.55 -10.69
C GLU A 91 22.13 -15.49 -12.22
N PRO A 92 22.90 -14.67 -12.97
CA PRO A 92 22.76 -14.47 -14.42
C PRO A 92 22.73 -15.78 -15.23
N ARG A 93 21.65 -16.01 -15.98
CA ARG A 93 21.47 -17.18 -16.87
C ARG A 93 20.34 -16.96 -17.88
N PRO A 94 20.29 -17.71 -19.00
CA PRO A 94 19.22 -17.58 -19.98
C PRO A 94 17.81 -17.87 -19.42
N GLU A 95 17.70 -18.77 -18.44
CA GLU A 95 16.43 -19.28 -17.92
C GLU A 95 15.90 -18.48 -16.71
N GLN A 96 16.50 -17.32 -16.36
CA GLN A 96 16.20 -16.61 -15.11
C GLN A 96 14.71 -16.31 -14.93
N GLU A 97 14.03 -15.79 -15.96
CA GLU A 97 12.60 -15.48 -15.87
C GLU A 97 11.75 -16.73 -15.64
N SER A 98 12.09 -17.83 -16.31
CA SER A 98 11.38 -19.10 -16.15
C SER A 98 11.60 -19.69 -14.76
N LEU A 99 12.81 -19.56 -14.21
CA LEU A 99 13.15 -19.96 -12.85
C LEU A 99 12.49 -19.06 -11.80
N ALA A 100 12.38 -17.75 -12.05
CA ALA A 100 11.64 -16.82 -11.22
C ALA A 100 10.16 -17.19 -11.16
N ALA A 101 9.55 -17.53 -12.30
CA ALA A 101 8.17 -18.02 -12.35
C ALA A 101 8.00 -19.37 -11.62
N ALA A 102 8.95 -20.30 -11.76
CA ALA A 102 8.95 -21.55 -11.02
C ALA A 102 9.08 -21.34 -9.50
N ALA A 103 9.92 -20.40 -9.07
CA ALA A 103 10.06 -20.01 -7.66
C ALA A 103 8.76 -19.41 -7.11
N GLY A 104 8.11 -18.50 -7.87
CA GLY A 104 6.80 -17.95 -7.53
C GLY A 104 5.72 -19.04 -7.37
N ARG A 105 5.69 -20.02 -8.29
CA ARG A 105 4.81 -21.20 -8.17
C ARG A 105 5.11 -22.00 -6.90
N PHE A 106 6.38 -22.27 -6.61
CA PHE A 106 6.77 -23.02 -5.43
C PHE A 106 6.30 -22.31 -4.14
N MET A 107 6.53 -21.00 -4.02
CA MET A 107 6.06 -20.23 -2.87
C MET A 107 4.54 -20.21 -2.74
N ALA A 108 3.80 -20.10 -3.86
CA ALA A 108 2.34 -20.20 -3.83
C ALA A 108 1.86 -21.56 -3.32
N VAL A 109 2.54 -22.66 -3.65
CA VAL A 109 2.23 -24.00 -3.08
C VAL A 109 2.54 -24.05 -1.59
N VAL A 110 3.63 -23.42 -1.13
CA VAL A 110 3.92 -23.32 0.32
C VAL A 110 2.80 -22.55 1.02
N LEU A 111 2.39 -21.38 0.51
CA LEU A 111 1.32 -20.57 1.09
C LEU A 111 -0.02 -21.32 1.17
N ASP A 112 -0.36 -22.12 0.15
CA ASP A 112 -1.59 -22.92 0.14
C ASP A 112 -1.51 -24.13 1.09
N THR A 113 -0.38 -24.81 1.17
CA THR A 113 -0.29 -26.10 1.89
C THR A 113 0.13 -25.98 3.35
N ALA A 114 1.00 -25.03 3.69
CA ALA A 114 1.57 -24.90 5.03
C ALA A 114 0.52 -24.71 6.15
N PRO A 115 -0.55 -23.91 5.98
CA PRO A 115 -1.56 -23.74 7.03
C PRO A 115 -2.32 -25.03 7.39
N GLY A 116 -2.38 -26.00 6.47
CA GLY A 116 -3.07 -27.28 6.68
C GLY A 116 -2.21 -28.42 7.24
N ARG A 117 -0.90 -28.21 7.44
CA ARG A 117 -0.01 -29.24 8.00
C ARG A 117 -0.06 -29.26 9.52
N ALA A 118 0.15 -30.44 10.12
CA ALA A 118 0.25 -30.61 11.57
C ALA A 118 1.71 -30.88 11.99
N PRO A 119 2.28 -30.16 12.98
CA PRO A 119 1.73 -28.94 13.59
C PRO A 119 1.60 -27.81 12.57
N ALA A 120 0.72 -26.83 12.84
CA ALA A 120 0.41 -25.74 11.90
C ALA A 120 1.70 -25.11 11.34
N GLY A 121 1.90 -25.24 10.03
CA GLY A 121 3.10 -24.78 9.31
C GLY A 121 3.20 -23.26 9.18
N LEU A 122 2.68 -22.49 10.15
CA LEU A 122 2.63 -21.03 10.08
C LEU A 122 4.03 -20.40 9.98
N ALA A 123 5.05 -21.06 10.52
CA ALA A 123 6.44 -20.66 10.33
C ALA A 123 6.92 -20.86 8.88
N GLU A 124 6.52 -21.94 8.22
CA GLU A 124 6.80 -22.16 6.79
C GLU A 124 6.09 -21.10 5.94
N PHE A 125 4.84 -20.79 6.29
CA PHE A 125 4.04 -19.76 5.64
C PHE A 125 4.70 -18.37 5.77
N ASP A 126 5.11 -17.98 6.98
CA ASP A 126 5.79 -16.69 7.21
C ASP A 126 7.15 -16.62 6.48
N LEU A 127 7.92 -17.71 6.45
CA LEU A 127 9.17 -17.77 5.67
C LEU A 127 8.92 -17.60 4.16
N ALA A 128 7.84 -18.14 3.62
CA ALA A 128 7.49 -17.96 2.21
C ALA A 128 7.08 -16.52 1.92
N LEU A 129 6.34 -15.88 2.82
CA LEU A 129 6.03 -14.44 2.73
C LEU A 129 7.29 -13.59 2.77
N GLN A 130 8.21 -13.85 3.71
CA GLN A 130 9.49 -13.13 3.79
C GLN A 130 10.34 -13.27 2.52
N TRP A 131 10.30 -14.44 1.86
CA TRP A 131 10.96 -14.63 0.57
C TRP A 131 10.31 -13.78 -0.52
N LEU A 132 8.97 -13.80 -0.60
CA LEU A 132 8.20 -13.01 -1.56
C LEU A 132 8.38 -11.50 -1.36
N GLU A 133 8.45 -11.03 -0.12
CA GLU A 133 8.74 -9.63 0.24
C GLU A 133 10.05 -9.14 -0.38
N GLN A 134 11.09 -9.97 -0.40
CA GLN A 134 12.38 -9.64 -1.02
C GLN A 134 12.27 -9.47 -2.53
N THR A 135 11.34 -10.20 -3.19
CA THR A 135 11.19 -10.16 -4.65
C THR A 135 10.63 -8.84 -5.17
N VAL A 136 9.98 -8.04 -4.32
CA VAL A 136 9.48 -6.69 -4.67
C VAL A 136 10.63 -5.76 -5.08
N THR A 137 11.86 -6.02 -4.63
CA THR A 137 13.04 -5.22 -4.98
C THR A 137 13.79 -5.71 -6.23
N LEU A 138 13.38 -6.84 -6.82
CA LEU A 138 14.04 -7.37 -8.01
C LEU A 138 13.82 -6.46 -9.22
N PRO A 139 14.80 -6.35 -10.13
CA PRO A 139 14.61 -5.63 -11.38
C PRO A 139 13.56 -6.34 -12.24
N GLN A 140 12.85 -5.55 -13.06
CA GLN A 140 12.07 -6.10 -14.15
C GLN A 140 13.01 -6.73 -15.20
N PRO A 141 12.64 -7.87 -15.82
CA PRO A 141 11.34 -8.55 -15.77
C PRO A 141 11.19 -9.63 -14.66
N LEU A 142 12.20 -9.83 -13.81
CA LEU A 142 12.20 -10.95 -12.85
C LEU A 142 11.10 -10.84 -11.80
N ALA A 143 10.85 -9.65 -11.27
CA ALA A 143 9.75 -9.43 -10.32
C ALA A 143 8.38 -9.80 -10.92
N ALA A 144 8.12 -9.41 -12.18
CA ALA A 144 6.90 -9.78 -12.89
C ALA A 144 6.79 -11.30 -13.12
N ALA A 145 7.90 -11.97 -13.42
CA ALA A 145 7.92 -13.42 -13.59
C ALA A 145 7.57 -14.16 -12.29
N VAL A 146 8.11 -13.74 -11.13
CA VAL A 146 7.70 -14.27 -9.82
C VAL A 146 6.20 -14.07 -9.60
N ALA A 147 5.70 -12.85 -9.80
CA ALA A 147 4.30 -12.52 -9.62
C ALA A 147 3.37 -13.35 -10.53
N ALA A 148 3.77 -13.58 -11.79
CA ALA A 148 3.04 -14.45 -12.72
C ALA A 148 3.01 -15.91 -12.24
N GLY A 149 4.13 -16.41 -11.69
CA GLY A 149 4.21 -17.74 -11.09
C GLY A 149 3.27 -17.91 -9.89
N VAL A 150 3.24 -16.92 -8.99
CA VAL A 150 2.32 -16.91 -7.84
C VAL A 150 0.87 -16.86 -8.32
N GLY A 151 0.56 -15.93 -9.23
CA GLY A 151 -0.79 -15.68 -9.70
C GLY A 151 -1.40 -16.84 -10.48
N GLY A 152 -0.61 -17.56 -11.28
CA GLY A 152 -1.08 -18.74 -12.00
C GLY A 152 -1.62 -19.85 -11.10
N LEU A 153 -1.12 -19.93 -9.86
CA LEU A 153 -1.58 -20.92 -8.89
C LEU A 153 -2.67 -20.37 -7.96
N LEU A 154 -2.46 -19.20 -7.36
CA LEU A 154 -3.43 -18.65 -6.42
C LEU A 154 -4.74 -18.24 -7.11
N ALA A 155 -4.74 -17.88 -8.40
CA ALA A 155 -5.98 -17.62 -9.14
C ALA A 155 -6.90 -18.84 -9.24
N ALA A 156 -6.34 -20.06 -9.25
CA ALA A 156 -7.12 -21.30 -9.29
C ALA A 156 -7.59 -21.74 -7.90
N ALA A 157 -6.87 -21.38 -6.84
CA ALA A 157 -7.21 -21.69 -5.46
C ALA A 157 -6.77 -20.51 -4.56
N PRO A 158 -7.61 -19.49 -4.41
CA PRO A 158 -7.25 -18.30 -3.66
C PRO A 158 -7.03 -18.62 -2.18
N LEU A 159 -6.05 -17.97 -1.57
CA LEU A 159 -5.72 -18.13 -0.16
C LEU A 159 -6.89 -17.69 0.72
N ASP A 160 -7.25 -18.54 1.69
CA ASP A 160 -8.31 -18.24 2.66
C ASP A 160 -7.70 -17.75 3.99
N PRO A 161 -7.93 -16.49 4.39
CA PRO A 161 -7.39 -15.94 5.64
C PRO A 161 -7.87 -16.69 6.89
N ALA A 162 -9.02 -17.36 6.86
CA ALA A 162 -9.51 -18.13 8.00
C ALA A 162 -8.55 -19.28 8.38
N ARG A 163 -7.80 -19.81 7.40
CA ARG A 163 -6.79 -20.86 7.62
C ARG A 163 -5.56 -20.37 8.40
N LEU A 164 -5.41 -19.05 8.55
CA LEU A 164 -4.28 -18.41 9.23
C LEU A 164 -4.65 -17.97 10.67
N MET A 165 -5.82 -18.36 11.16
CA MET A 165 -6.23 -18.11 12.54
C MET A 165 -5.69 -19.21 13.48
N PRO A 166 -5.29 -18.86 14.71
CA PRO A 166 -4.93 -19.86 15.71
C PRO A 166 -6.14 -20.74 16.05
N ALA A 167 -5.92 -22.04 16.30
CA ALA A 167 -6.98 -23.03 16.54
C ALA A 167 -7.94 -22.67 17.70
N SER A 168 -7.47 -21.93 18.70
CA SER A 168 -8.31 -21.44 19.81
C SER A 168 -9.30 -20.34 19.40
N ALA A 169 -8.95 -19.52 18.40
CA ALA A 169 -9.84 -18.51 17.83
C ALA A 169 -10.84 -19.15 16.86
N ALA A 170 -10.42 -20.15 16.09
CA ALA A 170 -11.30 -20.92 15.20
C ALA A 170 -12.42 -21.65 15.97
N ALA A 171 -12.10 -22.27 17.11
CA ALA A 171 -13.08 -22.92 17.98
C ALA A 171 -14.09 -21.95 18.63
N SER A 172 -13.69 -20.69 18.85
CA SER A 172 -14.57 -19.64 19.39
C SER A 172 -15.50 -19.05 18.31
N ALA A 173 -15.10 -19.10 17.04
CA ALA A 173 -15.92 -18.67 15.90
C ALA A 173 -17.04 -19.67 15.57
N GLU A 174 -16.82 -20.98 15.76
CA GLU A 174 -17.84 -22.02 15.54
C GLU A 174 -18.99 -22.01 16.56
N THR A 175 -18.80 -21.39 17.73
CA THR A 175 -19.81 -21.31 18.80
C THR A 175 -20.59 -19.99 18.80
N ALA A 176 -20.24 -19.03 17.95
CA ALA A 176 -20.94 -17.76 17.80
C ALA A 176 -22.21 -17.92 16.92
N SER A 177 -23.33 -17.32 17.35
CA SER A 177 -24.61 -17.35 16.62
C SER A 177 -24.48 -16.78 15.19
N PRO A 178 -25.26 -17.27 14.21
CA PRO A 178 -25.11 -16.95 12.79
C PRO A 178 -25.46 -15.50 12.40
N GLU A 179 -25.90 -14.66 13.34
CA GLU A 179 -26.29 -13.26 13.07
C GLU A 179 -25.16 -12.24 13.26
N VAL A 180 -23.97 -12.64 13.75
CA VAL A 180 -22.79 -11.76 13.76
C VAL A 180 -21.67 -12.50 13.07
N PRO A 181 -21.23 -12.09 11.86
CA PRO A 181 -20.11 -12.74 11.20
C PRO A 181 -18.87 -12.52 12.06
N ALA A 182 -18.43 -13.53 12.80
CA ALA A 182 -17.17 -13.53 13.55
C ALA A 182 -15.93 -13.36 12.65
N LEU A 183 -16.14 -13.33 11.31
CA LEU A 183 -15.16 -13.02 10.28
C LEU A 183 -15.17 -11.54 9.82
N ALA A 184 -16.09 -10.70 10.30
CA ALA A 184 -16.19 -9.30 9.93
C ALA A 184 -15.07 -8.48 10.62
N GLY A 185 -13.83 -8.68 10.18
CA GLY A 185 -12.78 -7.67 10.29
C GLY A 185 -11.54 -8.02 11.13
N ASN A 186 -11.55 -9.05 11.97
CA ASN A 186 -10.37 -9.41 12.77
C ASN A 186 -9.47 -10.43 12.04
N LEU A 187 -8.74 -9.95 11.02
CA LEU A 187 -7.69 -10.74 10.39
C LEU A 187 -6.55 -11.01 11.39
N SER A 188 -5.99 -12.23 11.36
CA SER A 188 -4.78 -12.52 12.13
C SER A 188 -3.60 -11.67 11.61
N PRO A 189 -2.57 -11.38 12.43
CA PRO A 189 -1.39 -10.63 11.98
C PRO A 189 -0.73 -11.24 10.72
N LEU A 190 -0.77 -12.57 10.60
CA LEU A 190 -0.23 -13.29 9.45
C LEU A 190 -1.11 -13.15 8.21
N ALA A 191 -2.44 -13.07 8.37
CA ALA A 191 -3.35 -12.76 7.27
C ALA A 191 -3.19 -11.30 6.79
N VAL A 192 -2.98 -10.36 7.71
CA VAL A 192 -2.63 -8.96 7.37
C VAL A 192 -1.32 -8.93 6.59
N GLN A 193 -0.28 -9.61 7.06
CA GLN A 193 0.99 -9.71 6.34
C GLN A 193 0.81 -10.32 4.95
N ALA A 194 0.03 -11.40 4.82
CA ALA A 194 -0.25 -12.03 3.53
C ALA A 194 -0.94 -11.06 2.55
N ALA A 195 -1.94 -10.31 3.00
CA ALA A 195 -2.63 -9.32 2.17
C ALA A 195 -1.69 -8.21 1.70
N VAL A 196 -0.82 -7.71 2.59
CA VAL A 196 0.18 -6.68 2.25
C VAL A 196 1.21 -7.22 1.24
N THR A 197 1.80 -8.40 1.50
CA THR A 197 2.82 -9.00 0.62
C THR A 197 2.23 -9.37 -0.74
N LEU A 198 1.06 -10.01 -0.78
CA LEU A 198 0.41 -10.39 -2.03
C LEU A 198 -0.14 -9.15 -2.77
N GLY A 199 -0.61 -8.12 -2.08
CA GLY A 199 -1.03 -6.85 -2.70
C GLY A 199 0.12 -6.00 -3.24
N ALA A 200 1.34 -6.17 -2.72
CA ALA A 200 2.53 -5.55 -3.31
C ALA A 200 2.99 -6.25 -4.60
N LEU A 201 2.70 -7.56 -4.72
CA LEU A 201 3.06 -8.37 -5.89
C LEU A 201 1.97 -8.40 -6.96
N ALA A 202 0.70 -8.54 -6.54
CA ALA A 202 -0.46 -8.44 -7.40
C ALA A 202 -0.82 -6.96 -7.51
N GLU A 203 -0.77 -6.40 -8.71
CA GLU A 203 -1.39 -5.09 -8.98
C GLU A 203 -2.78 -5.02 -8.31
N PRO A 204 -3.24 -3.86 -7.80
CA PRO A 204 -4.43 -3.77 -6.94
C PRO A 204 -5.66 -4.50 -7.49
N VAL A 205 -5.87 -4.46 -8.80
CA VAL A 205 -6.99 -5.12 -9.51
C VAL A 205 -6.98 -6.65 -9.35
N ASN A 206 -5.81 -7.25 -9.19
CA ASN A 206 -5.60 -8.69 -9.22
C ASN A 206 -5.58 -9.36 -7.85
N VAL A 207 -5.39 -8.62 -6.75
CA VAL A 207 -5.19 -9.22 -5.41
C VAL A 207 -6.40 -10.05 -4.94
N GLY A 208 -7.62 -9.66 -5.30
CA GLY A 208 -8.83 -10.41 -4.98
C GLY A 208 -8.92 -11.79 -5.64
N ARG A 209 -8.10 -12.06 -6.67
CA ARG A 209 -7.95 -13.39 -7.27
C ARG A 209 -6.99 -14.27 -6.48
N TRP A 210 -6.11 -13.70 -5.67
CA TRP A 210 -5.07 -14.43 -4.97
C TRP A 210 -5.43 -14.74 -3.52
N MET A 211 -6.32 -13.94 -2.92
CA MET A 211 -6.74 -14.08 -1.53
C MET A 211 -8.23 -13.74 -1.37
N ARG A 212 -8.97 -14.55 -0.61
CA ARG A 212 -10.39 -14.33 -0.28
C ARG A 212 -10.51 -13.31 0.84
N LEU A 213 -10.49 -12.03 0.47
CA LEU A 213 -10.63 -10.93 1.42
C LEU A 213 -12.10 -10.46 1.50
N PRO A 214 -12.53 -9.87 2.63
CA PRO A 214 -13.82 -9.19 2.68
C PRO A 214 -13.89 -8.05 1.65
N ASP A 215 -15.08 -7.82 1.09
CA ASP A 215 -15.29 -6.87 -0.02
C ASP A 215 -14.85 -5.44 0.31
N SER A 216 -15.06 -5.01 1.56
CA SER A 216 -14.78 -3.64 2.00
C SER A 216 -13.27 -3.31 1.97
N PRO A 217 -12.38 -4.03 2.69
CA PRO A 217 -10.93 -3.85 2.59
C PRO A 217 -10.38 -4.01 1.17
N LEU A 218 -10.90 -4.98 0.41
CA LEU A 218 -10.47 -5.24 -0.97
C LEU A 218 -10.81 -4.06 -1.88
N ARG A 219 -12.04 -3.55 -1.81
CA ARG A 219 -12.49 -2.41 -2.62
C ARG A 219 -11.70 -1.15 -2.28
N VAL A 220 -11.42 -0.90 -1.00
CA VAL A 220 -10.60 0.24 -0.58
C VAL A 220 -9.19 0.13 -1.14
N PHE A 221 -8.55 -1.02 -1.03
CA PHE A 221 -7.22 -1.22 -1.59
C PHE A 221 -7.21 -1.08 -3.12
N GLN A 222 -8.20 -1.64 -3.81
CA GLN A 222 -8.33 -1.52 -5.27
C GLN A 222 -8.51 -0.08 -5.76
N THR A 223 -9.18 0.76 -4.96
CA THR A 223 -9.47 2.15 -5.32
C THR A 223 -8.39 3.13 -4.88
N THR A 224 -7.73 2.87 -3.75
CA THR A 224 -6.83 3.84 -3.11
C THR A 224 -5.36 3.37 -3.04
N GLY A 225 -5.11 2.07 -3.19
CA GLY A 225 -3.80 1.47 -2.96
C GLY A 225 -3.41 1.34 -1.47
N VAL A 226 -4.31 1.67 -0.53
CA VAL A 226 -4.10 1.54 0.91
C VAL A 226 -4.96 0.41 1.46
N TRP A 227 -4.38 -0.45 2.29
CA TRP A 227 -5.14 -1.45 3.03
C TRP A 227 -5.83 -0.83 4.24
N LEU A 228 -7.14 -1.06 4.37
CA LEU A 228 -7.92 -0.68 5.54
C LEU A 228 -8.43 -1.94 6.25
N PHE A 229 -7.85 -2.25 7.41
CA PHE A 229 -8.29 -3.34 8.27
C PHE A 229 -8.93 -2.76 9.53
N ASP A 230 -10.24 -2.54 9.46
CA ASP A 230 -10.99 -1.79 10.45
C ASP A 230 -11.70 -2.67 11.50
N GLY A 231 -11.64 -4.00 11.38
CA GLY A 231 -12.34 -4.86 12.33
C GLY A 231 -13.87 -4.84 12.19
N GLY A 232 -14.41 -4.24 11.12
CA GLY A 232 -15.85 -3.92 11.04
C GLY A 232 -16.31 -2.94 12.11
N LEU A 233 -15.37 -2.18 12.71
CA LEU A 233 -15.63 -1.27 13.84
C LEU A 233 -16.04 0.13 13.38
N LEU A 234 -15.71 0.51 12.13
CA LEU A 234 -16.01 1.84 11.64
C LEU A 234 -17.48 1.94 11.19
N PRO A 235 -18.22 2.98 11.63
CA PRO A 235 -19.48 3.35 11.01
C PRO A 235 -19.30 3.64 9.51
N ASP A 236 -20.36 3.43 8.71
CA ASP A 236 -20.34 3.67 7.25
C ASP A 236 -19.90 5.09 6.88
N SER A 237 -20.24 6.10 7.69
CA SER A 237 -19.84 7.49 7.50
C SER A 237 -18.32 7.67 7.63
N ASP A 238 -17.74 7.09 8.69
CA ASP A 238 -16.31 7.19 9.00
C ASP A 238 -15.49 6.42 7.97
N PHE A 239 -15.99 5.25 7.57
CA PHE A 239 -15.41 4.46 6.49
C PHE A 239 -15.40 5.23 5.17
N THR A 240 -16.54 5.83 4.79
CA THR A 240 -16.66 6.63 3.56
C THR A 240 -15.73 7.84 3.60
N SER A 241 -15.64 8.52 4.75
CA SER A 241 -14.73 9.63 4.96
C SER A 241 -13.27 9.22 4.73
N LEU A 242 -12.81 8.13 5.36
CA LEU A 242 -11.46 7.61 5.18
C LEU A 242 -11.18 7.18 3.74
N ALA A 243 -12.09 6.44 3.11
CA ALA A 243 -11.94 5.99 1.73
C ALA A 243 -11.81 7.17 0.76
N SER A 244 -12.63 8.21 0.94
CA SER A 244 -12.55 9.44 0.14
C SER A 244 -11.24 10.19 0.35
N LEU A 245 -10.76 10.29 1.60
CA LEU A 245 -9.49 10.92 1.93
C LEU A 245 -8.30 10.18 1.31
N MET A 246 -8.26 8.85 1.42
CA MET A 246 -7.19 8.03 0.82
C MET A 246 -7.21 8.09 -0.71
N SER A 247 -8.39 8.25 -1.32
CA SER A 247 -8.50 8.51 -2.75
C SER A 247 -8.00 9.91 -3.13
N ALA A 248 -8.24 10.92 -2.31
CA ALA A 248 -7.81 12.29 -2.54
C ALA A 248 -6.31 12.51 -2.23
N ALA A 249 -5.76 11.77 -1.27
CA ALA A 249 -4.37 11.80 -0.82
C ALA A 249 -3.70 10.43 -1.00
N PRO A 250 -3.26 10.09 -2.23
CA PRO A 250 -2.80 8.75 -2.57
C PRO A 250 -1.48 8.36 -1.84
N PRO A 251 -1.11 7.05 -1.81
CA PRO A 251 0.15 6.58 -1.23
C PRO A 251 1.40 7.28 -1.77
N ALA A 252 1.37 7.68 -3.04
CA ALA A 252 2.44 8.46 -3.67
C ALA A 252 2.69 9.80 -2.98
N LEU A 253 1.69 10.35 -2.27
CA LEU A 253 1.78 11.55 -1.44
C LEU A 253 2.00 11.19 0.04
N THR A 254 1.18 10.33 0.63
CA THR A 254 1.21 10.05 2.08
C THR A 254 2.27 9.05 2.52
N GLY A 255 2.71 8.16 1.63
CA GLY A 255 3.54 7.01 1.95
C GLY A 255 2.82 5.91 2.72
N LEU A 256 1.52 6.08 3.02
CA LEU A 256 0.70 5.15 3.76
C LEU A 256 0.41 3.91 2.91
N SER A 257 0.59 2.73 3.49
CA SER A 257 0.22 1.45 2.85
C SER A 257 -0.85 0.69 3.64
N VAL A 258 -0.93 0.88 4.97
CA VAL A 258 -1.88 0.15 5.82
C VAL A 258 -2.43 1.03 6.94
N LEU A 259 -3.75 0.99 7.12
CA LEU A 259 -4.47 1.46 8.30
C LEU A 259 -5.01 0.27 9.11
N LEU A 260 -4.74 0.26 10.41
CA LEU A 260 -5.09 -0.81 11.32
C LEU A 260 -5.98 -0.30 12.45
N ALA A 261 -7.07 -1.03 12.74
CA ALA A 261 -7.88 -0.75 13.91
C ALA A 261 -7.08 -0.92 15.22
N PRO A 262 -7.40 -0.13 16.27
CA PRO A 262 -6.85 -0.35 17.61
C PRO A 262 -7.09 -1.79 18.06
N GLY A 263 -6.02 -2.47 18.49
CA GLY A 263 -6.09 -3.89 18.92
C GLY A 263 -5.66 -4.91 17.86
N VAL A 264 -5.54 -4.51 16.58
CA VAL A 264 -4.87 -5.33 15.57
C VAL A 264 -3.36 -5.21 15.76
N SER A 265 -2.76 -6.14 16.51
CA SER A 265 -1.32 -6.19 16.72
C SER A 265 -0.60 -6.73 15.48
N ALA A 266 -0.55 -5.92 14.42
CA ALA A 266 0.22 -6.21 13.22
C ALA A 266 1.19 -5.06 12.94
N ALA A 267 2.47 -5.39 12.75
CA ALA A 267 3.47 -4.48 12.21
C ALA A 267 3.96 -5.09 10.88
N PRO A 268 3.16 -4.99 9.80
CA PRO A 268 3.48 -5.68 8.58
C PRO A 268 4.81 -5.20 8.00
N ARG A 269 5.63 -6.14 7.53
CA ARG A 269 7.00 -5.92 7.03
C ARG A 269 7.08 -5.34 5.61
N GLY A 270 5.95 -4.88 5.07
CA GLY A 270 5.85 -4.40 3.69
C GLY A 270 6.37 -2.97 3.50
N PRO A 271 6.51 -2.52 2.24
CA PRO A 271 6.87 -1.14 1.95
C PRO A 271 5.75 -0.17 2.37
N GLY A 272 6.14 1.02 2.82
CA GLY A 272 5.22 2.09 3.21
C GLY A 272 4.99 2.19 4.72
N ALA A 273 4.28 3.24 5.12
CA ALA A 273 3.93 3.50 6.51
C ALA A 273 2.70 2.69 6.91
N VAL A 274 2.73 2.20 8.14
CA VAL A 274 1.59 1.59 8.83
C VAL A 274 1.12 2.58 9.88
N ALA A 275 -0.17 2.86 9.91
CA ALA A 275 -0.74 3.74 10.93
C ALA A 275 -2.00 3.13 11.56
N ALA A 276 -2.30 3.54 12.78
CA ALA A 276 -3.54 3.17 13.44
C ALA A 276 -4.72 3.96 12.83
N LEU A 277 -5.96 3.51 13.04
CA LEU A 277 -7.12 4.32 12.72
C LEU A 277 -7.14 5.62 13.54
N PRO A 278 -7.65 6.73 12.97
CA PRO A 278 -7.84 7.96 13.71
C PRO A 278 -8.74 7.73 14.93
N VAL A 279 -8.36 8.30 16.06
CA VAL A 279 -9.13 8.22 17.29
C VAL A 279 -9.88 9.54 17.49
N ALA A 280 -11.20 9.50 17.35
CA ALA A 280 -12.09 10.62 17.62
C ALA A 280 -13.54 10.12 17.78
N PRO A 281 -14.43 10.88 18.43
CA PRO A 281 -15.84 10.55 18.50
C PRO A 281 -16.49 10.61 17.12
N SER A 282 -17.20 9.56 16.72
CA SER A 282 -17.91 9.49 15.42
C SER A 282 -19.09 10.48 15.33
N ASP A 283 -19.76 10.77 16.46
CA ASP A 283 -20.94 11.64 16.49
C ASP A 283 -20.62 13.13 16.69
N GLY A 284 -19.33 13.48 16.83
CA GLY A 284 -18.90 14.84 17.06
C GLY A 284 -18.65 15.59 15.75
N SER A 285 -18.90 16.91 15.74
CA SER A 285 -18.52 17.79 14.64
C SER A 285 -17.89 19.08 15.17
N GLN A 286 -16.89 19.59 14.45
CA GLN A 286 -16.40 20.95 14.65
C GLN A 286 -17.44 21.94 14.10
N PRO A 287 -17.82 22.99 14.85
CA PRO A 287 -18.73 24.01 14.35
C PRO A 287 -18.08 24.81 13.21
N ALA A 288 -18.93 25.37 12.34
CA ALA A 288 -18.49 26.31 11.31
C ALA A 288 -17.69 27.46 11.94
N PHE A 289 -16.66 27.91 11.24
CA PHE A 289 -15.81 29.01 11.69
C PHE A 289 -15.37 29.88 10.52
N THR A 290 -14.85 31.07 10.84
CA THR A 290 -14.38 32.02 9.84
C THR A 290 -12.93 32.42 10.11
N LEU A 291 -12.10 32.35 9.08
CA LEU A 291 -10.75 32.92 9.10
C LEU A 291 -10.75 34.35 8.58
N PRO A 292 -9.95 35.26 9.13
CA PRO A 292 -9.79 36.60 8.58
C PRO A 292 -9.23 36.56 7.14
N PRO A 293 -9.72 37.39 6.20
CA PRO A 293 -10.73 38.43 6.35
C PRO A 293 -12.13 37.97 5.88
N GLY A 294 -12.64 36.84 6.39
CA GLY A 294 -14.02 36.38 6.17
C GLY A 294 -14.18 35.05 5.44
N ALA A 295 -13.11 34.27 5.25
CA ALA A 295 -13.21 32.94 4.65
C ALA A 295 -13.96 32.00 5.61
N SER A 296 -15.07 31.45 5.14
CA SER A 296 -15.94 30.58 5.94
C SER A 296 -15.60 29.12 5.69
N PHE A 297 -15.57 28.35 6.76
CA PHE A 297 -15.33 26.91 6.75
C PHE A 297 -16.56 26.21 7.31
N ASP A 298 -17.03 25.21 6.58
CA ASP A 298 -18.21 24.42 6.92
C ASP A 298 -17.93 23.54 8.15
N PRO A 299 -18.97 23.08 8.86
CA PRO A 299 -18.78 22.12 9.93
C PRO A 299 -18.30 20.78 9.34
N VAL A 300 -17.34 20.12 10.00
CA VAL A 300 -16.77 18.83 9.57
C VAL A 300 -16.80 17.85 10.75
N PRO A 301 -17.04 16.54 10.54
CA PRO A 301 -16.97 15.54 11.61
C PRO A 301 -15.59 15.51 12.30
N LEU A 302 -15.57 15.33 13.63
CA LEU A 302 -14.33 15.25 14.41
C LEU A 302 -13.45 14.08 13.97
N PHE A 303 -14.07 12.96 13.57
CA PHE A 303 -13.37 11.82 12.99
C PHE A 303 -12.61 12.19 11.72
N THR A 304 -13.27 12.87 10.78
CA THR A 304 -12.65 13.36 9.55
C THR A 304 -11.48 14.29 9.86
N LEU A 305 -11.64 15.24 10.78
CA LEU A 305 -10.55 16.16 11.17
C LEU A 305 -9.34 15.42 11.77
N SER A 306 -9.58 14.39 12.59
CA SER A 306 -8.53 13.52 13.10
C SER A 306 -7.80 12.79 11.97
N ALA A 307 -8.55 12.28 10.97
CA ALA A 307 -8.01 11.64 9.78
C ALA A 307 -7.18 12.61 8.90
N LEU A 308 -7.66 13.84 8.70
CA LEU A 308 -6.93 14.91 8.01
C LEU A 308 -5.61 15.19 8.74
N ARG A 309 -5.65 15.37 10.07
CA ARG A 309 -4.46 15.64 10.87
C ARG A 309 -3.43 14.51 10.78
N GLN A 310 -3.88 13.27 10.91
CA GLN A 310 -3.00 12.11 10.78
C GLN A 310 -2.37 12.03 9.39
N THR A 311 -3.15 12.27 8.33
CA THR A 311 -2.66 12.34 6.94
C THR A 311 -1.59 13.43 6.78
N ALA A 312 -1.81 14.62 7.34
CA ALA A 312 -0.83 15.70 7.31
C ALA A 312 0.49 15.31 7.99
N VAL A 313 0.43 14.65 9.15
CA VAL A 313 1.61 14.17 9.88
C VAL A 313 2.37 13.13 9.07
N LEU A 314 1.67 12.22 8.39
CA LEU A 314 2.30 11.22 7.52
C LEU A 314 3.04 11.86 6.34
N ILE A 315 2.39 12.82 5.65
CA ILE A 315 3.02 13.56 4.56
C ILE A 315 4.25 14.31 5.07
N GLN A 316 4.13 15.01 6.21
CA GLN A 316 5.26 15.70 6.83
C GLN A 316 6.43 14.75 7.12
N ALA A 317 6.16 13.62 7.78
CA ALA A 317 7.19 12.65 8.16
C ALA A 317 7.91 12.03 6.94
N LYS A 318 7.20 11.88 5.82
CA LYS A 318 7.77 11.38 4.58
C LYS A 318 8.59 12.42 3.82
N GLU A 319 8.09 13.64 3.72
CA GLU A 319 8.66 14.66 2.83
C GLU A 319 9.82 15.42 3.49
N LEU A 320 9.72 15.80 4.76
CA LEU A 320 10.72 16.66 5.40
C LEU A 320 12.15 16.08 5.43
N PRO A 321 12.38 14.76 5.63
CA PRO A 321 13.73 14.20 5.52
C PRO A 321 14.37 14.35 4.14
N ARG A 322 13.55 14.46 3.08
CA ARG A 322 14.00 14.60 1.68
C ARG A 322 14.04 16.06 1.23
N ARG A 323 13.27 16.92 1.92
CA ARG A 323 13.00 18.31 1.57
C ARG A 323 13.31 19.24 2.73
N SER A 324 14.57 19.26 3.17
CA SER A 324 15.02 20.05 4.31
C SER A 324 14.85 21.57 4.10
N GLU A 325 14.69 22.03 2.86
CA GLU A 325 14.35 23.41 2.54
C GLU A 325 12.99 23.86 3.10
N LEU A 326 12.01 22.94 3.20
CA LEU A 326 10.70 23.24 3.77
C LEU A 326 10.79 23.44 5.29
N LEU A 327 11.62 22.65 5.96
CA LEU A 327 11.94 22.83 7.39
C LEU A 327 12.58 24.19 7.62
N LEU A 328 13.57 24.56 6.80
CA LEU A 328 14.23 25.85 6.90
C LEU A 328 13.24 27.01 6.70
N GLY A 329 12.36 26.91 5.70
CA GLY A 329 11.31 27.90 5.44
C GLY A 329 10.34 28.05 6.61
N ARG A 330 9.89 26.93 7.19
CA ARG A 330 9.08 26.90 8.43
C ARG A 330 9.79 27.62 9.57
N ASP A 331 11.05 27.29 9.82
CA ASP A 331 11.81 27.81 10.96
C ASP A 331 12.11 29.31 10.80
N ARG A 332 12.41 29.76 9.57
CA ARG A 332 12.56 31.19 9.24
C ARG A 332 11.27 31.94 9.47
N LEU A 333 10.14 31.38 9.02
CA LEU A 333 8.85 31.98 9.24
C LEU A 333 8.56 32.07 10.73
N LEU A 334 8.65 30.96 11.48
CA LEU A 334 8.47 30.96 12.94
C LEU A 334 9.38 31.96 13.67
N GLY A 335 10.64 32.08 13.27
CA GLY A 335 11.60 33.02 13.84
C GLY A 335 11.34 34.49 13.49
N ALA A 336 10.73 34.76 12.33
CA ALA A 336 10.36 36.11 11.90
C ALA A 336 9.06 36.63 12.54
N LEU A 337 8.24 35.74 13.09
CA LEU A 337 6.97 36.11 13.70
C LEU A 337 7.17 36.74 15.08
N ARG A 338 6.48 37.85 15.33
CA ARG A 338 6.45 38.48 16.65
C ARG A 338 5.68 37.58 17.63
N PRO A 339 6.24 37.25 18.81
CA PRO A 339 5.46 36.59 19.85
C PRO A 339 4.33 37.53 20.30
N GLY A 340 3.09 37.03 20.31
CA GLY A 340 1.93 37.77 20.81
C GLY A 340 0.67 37.62 19.94
N PRO A 341 -0.48 38.11 20.43
CA PRO A 341 -1.78 37.95 19.78
C PRO A 341 -1.89 38.67 18.42
N ALA A 342 -1.03 39.65 18.16
CA ALA A 342 -0.99 40.42 16.91
C ALA A 342 -0.34 39.68 15.73
N ASN A 343 0.16 38.47 15.92
CA ASN A 343 0.72 37.67 14.85
C ASN A 343 -0.39 37.26 13.85
N PRO A 344 -0.26 37.62 12.55
CA PRO A 344 -1.29 37.36 11.54
C PRO A 344 -1.52 35.86 11.26
N LEU A 345 -0.60 34.98 11.67
CA LEU A 345 -0.76 33.53 11.57
C LEU A 345 -1.57 32.90 12.70
N ASN A 346 -1.72 33.59 13.85
CA ASN A 346 -2.41 33.02 15.01
C ASN A 346 -3.82 32.52 14.70
N PRO A 347 -4.68 33.23 13.94
CA PRO A 347 -6.02 32.74 13.64
C PRO A 347 -6.00 31.42 12.86
N PHE A 348 -5.06 31.28 11.92
CA PHE A 348 -4.89 30.09 11.10
C PHE A 348 -4.35 28.92 11.92
N LEU A 349 -3.29 29.16 12.70
CA LEU A 349 -2.69 28.14 13.55
C LEU A 349 -3.65 27.67 14.64
N ALA A 350 -4.40 28.59 15.27
CA ALA A 350 -5.40 28.23 16.27
C ALA A 350 -6.53 27.39 15.67
N ALA A 351 -7.05 27.77 14.49
CA ALA A 351 -8.10 27.00 13.80
C ALA A 351 -7.62 25.61 13.36
N GLY A 352 -6.35 25.47 12.99
CA GLY A 352 -5.72 24.18 12.68
C GLY A 352 -5.31 23.35 13.91
N GLY A 353 -5.53 23.84 15.13
CA GLY A 353 -5.16 23.12 16.36
C GLY A 353 -3.66 23.01 16.58
N TYR A 354 -2.91 24.09 16.34
CA TYR A 354 -1.46 24.17 16.52
C TYR A 354 -1.02 23.93 17.97
N GLN A 355 -0.08 23.01 18.19
CA GLN A 355 0.44 22.64 19.52
C GLN A 355 1.93 22.97 19.74
N GLY A 356 2.68 23.33 18.69
CA GLY A 356 4.10 23.65 18.80
C GLY A 356 4.83 23.61 17.45
N PRO A 357 6.14 23.92 17.39
CA PRO A 357 6.87 24.11 16.13
C PRO A 357 6.75 22.96 15.12
N ASP A 358 6.83 21.71 15.58
CA ASP A 358 6.72 20.53 14.70
C ASP A 358 5.30 20.29 14.17
N ASP A 359 4.33 20.99 14.73
CA ASP A 359 2.92 20.94 14.39
C ASP A 359 2.49 22.08 13.46
N PHE A 360 3.42 22.96 13.08
CA PHE A 360 3.14 24.11 12.22
C PHE A 360 2.54 23.71 10.86
N LEU A 361 3.22 22.82 10.12
CA LEU A 361 2.72 22.36 8.82
C LEU A 361 1.47 21.46 8.97
N PRO A 362 1.38 20.53 9.95
CA PRO A 362 0.17 19.75 10.18
C PRO A 362 -1.07 20.60 10.48
N ALA A 363 -0.94 21.68 11.26
CA ALA A 363 -2.05 22.58 11.56
C ALA A 363 -2.57 23.29 10.29
N LEU A 364 -1.66 23.82 9.47
CA LEU A 364 -2.04 24.47 8.21
C LEU A 364 -2.55 23.48 7.17
N ALA A 365 -1.99 22.27 7.14
CA ALA A 365 -2.41 21.20 6.26
C ALA A 365 -3.84 20.74 6.55
N VAL A 366 -4.29 20.73 7.81
CA VAL A 366 -5.70 20.47 8.14
C VAL A 366 -6.61 21.49 7.50
N LEU A 367 -6.28 22.78 7.56
CA LEU A 367 -7.06 23.84 6.90
C LEU A 367 -7.00 23.71 5.37
N TRP A 368 -5.83 23.37 4.81
CA TRP A 368 -5.64 23.11 3.39
C TRP A 368 -6.53 21.95 2.91
N MET A 369 -6.58 20.85 3.66
CA MET A 369 -7.41 19.69 3.35
C MET A 369 -8.91 19.92 3.59
N HIS A 370 -9.26 20.82 4.52
CA HIS A 370 -10.64 21.23 4.74
C HIS A 370 -11.17 22.00 3.53
N ASP A 371 -10.56 23.13 3.18
CA ASP A 371 -10.92 23.88 1.98
C ASP A 371 -9.74 24.74 1.50
N SER A 372 -9.04 24.24 0.48
CA SER A 372 -7.87 24.93 -0.07
C SER A 372 -8.25 26.26 -0.72
N GLU A 373 -9.41 26.36 -1.39
CA GLU A 373 -9.78 27.57 -2.12
C GLU A 373 -10.22 28.68 -1.16
N ALA A 374 -10.99 28.34 -0.11
CA ALA A 374 -11.33 29.29 0.95
C ALA A 374 -10.07 29.80 1.67
N LEU A 375 -9.13 28.90 1.99
CA LEU A 375 -7.86 29.26 2.62
C LEU A 375 -7.02 30.19 1.72
N LEU A 376 -6.89 29.87 0.44
CA LEU A 376 -6.16 30.68 -0.54
C LEU A 376 -6.80 32.06 -0.74
N GLY A 377 -8.13 32.13 -0.77
CA GLY A 377 -8.86 33.39 -0.81
C GLY A 377 -8.55 34.27 0.40
N ALA A 378 -8.54 33.68 1.60
CA ALA A 378 -8.23 34.38 2.84
C ALA A 378 -6.83 35.00 2.83
N VAL A 379 -5.81 34.19 2.52
CA VAL A 379 -4.41 34.64 2.54
C VAL A 379 -4.09 35.60 1.40
N SER A 380 -4.78 35.48 0.26
CA SER A 380 -4.65 36.44 -0.84
C SER A 380 -5.19 37.82 -0.46
N ALA A 381 -6.33 37.88 0.22
CA ALA A 381 -6.90 39.14 0.71
C ALA A 381 -6.02 39.80 1.79
N LEU A 382 -5.34 39.01 2.64
CA LEU A 382 -4.36 39.53 3.60
C LEU A 382 -3.11 40.09 2.90
N ARG A 383 -2.64 39.41 1.85
CA ARG A 383 -1.52 39.89 1.03
C ARG A 383 -1.83 41.25 0.40
N GLU A 384 -3.04 41.46 -0.10
CA GLU A 384 -3.47 42.76 -0.64
C GLU A 384 -3.42 43.89 0.41
N GLN A 385 -3.50 43.54 1.70
CA GLN A 385 -3.36 44.47 2.83
C GLN A 385 -1.90 44.62 3.31
N GLY A 386 -0.94 44.00 2.63
CA GLY A 386 0.48 44.03 2.99
C GLY A 386 0.88 43.04 4.09
N ILE A 387 0.03 42.06 4.40
CA ILE A 387 0.30 40.99 5.37
C ILE A 387 0.63 39.72 4.59
N PHE A 388 1.88 39.27 4.63
CA PHE A 388 2.37 38.22 3.71
C PHE A 388 2.60 36.86 4.38
N GLU A 389 2.76 36.82 5.70
CA GLU A 389 3.12 35.63 6.46
C GLU A 389 2.14 34.47 6.27
N PRO A 390 0.80 34.68 6.29
CA PRO A 390 -0.18 33.62 6.02
C PRO A 390 -0.01 33.01 4.64
N LEU A 391 0.25 33.84 3.63
CA LEU A 391 0.47 33.36 2.27
C LEU A 391 1.73 32.51 2.17
N ILE A 392 2.86 32.95 2.75
CA ILE A 392 4.11 32.19 2.78
C ILE A 392 3.89 30.81 3.41
N ALA A 393 3.16 30.77 4.54
CA ALA A 393 2.85 29.53 5.25
C ALA A 393 2.00 28.56 4.42
N VAL A 394 1.00 29.10 3.70
CA VAL A 394 0.15 28.31 2.80
C VAL A 394 0.94 27.81 1.59
N LEU A 395 1.86 28.61 1.03
CA LEU A 395 2.70 28.17 -0.09
C LEU A 395 3.69 27.06 0.33
N LEU A 396 4.24 27.12 1.54
CA LEU A 396 5.02 26.02 2.12
C LEU A 396 4.18 24.75 2.25
N THR A 397 2.92 24.89 2.67
CA THR A 397 1.97 23.76 2.76
C THR A 397 1.65 23.21 1.36
N ALA A 398 1.36 24.07 0.38
CA ALA A 398 1.12 23.64 -0.99
C ALA A 398 2.33 22.91 -1.60
N ASP A 399 3.55 23.36 -1.28
CA ASP A 399 4.79 22.70 -1.71
C ASP A 399 4.99 21.34 -1.01
N LEU A 400 4.67 21.23 0.29
CA LEU A 400 4.66 19.95 0.99
C LEU A 400 3.77 18.92 0.27
N PHE A 401 2.59 19.35 -0.19
CA PHE A 401 1.64 18.50 -0.91
C PHE A 401 1.98 18.25 -2.38
N SER A 402 3.07 18.83 -2.88
CA SER A 402 3.51 18.64 -4.27
C SER A 402 4.46 17.46 -4.46
N ASN A 403 5.01 16.89 -3.38
CA ASN A 403 6.10 15.89 -3.43
C ASN A 403 7.29 16.36 -4.33
N GLY A 404 7.60 17.67 -4.29
CA GLY A 404 8.64 18.30 -5.14
C GLY A 404 8.27 18.48 -6.63
N GLY A 405 7.12 17.96 -7.07
CA GLY A 405 6.63 18.06 -8.44
C GLY A 405 5.99 19.40 -8.81
N ALA A 406 5.67 19.59 -10.09
CA ALA A 406 5.08 20.82 -10.63
C ALA A 406 3.57 20.99 -10.34
N THR A 407 2.95 20.07 -9.61
CA THR A 407 1.55 20.10 -9.23
C THR A 407 1.39 19.86 -7.74
N THR A 408 0.29 20.34 -7.16
CA THR A 408 -0.17 20.01 -5.81
C THR A 408 -1.63 19.58 -5.86
N ILE A 409 -2.20 19.18 -4.73
CA ILE A 409 -3.60 18.80 -4.62
C ILE A 409 -4.35 19.90 -3.86
N LEU A 410 -5.39 20.44 -4.50
CA LEU A 410 -6.40 21.26 -3.83
C LEU A 410 -7.49 20.35 -3.30
N PHE A 411 -7.83 20.54 -2.04
CA PHE A 411 -8.80 19.72 -1.35
C PHE A 411 -10.06 20.50 -1.01
N ARG A 412 -11.14 19.75 -0.86
CA ARG A 412 -12.38 20.20 -0.24
C ARG A 412 -13.01 19.04 0.52
N THR A 413 -13.34 19.30 1.78
CA THR A 413 -14.08 18.41 2.68
C THR A 413 -15.47 18.97 2.89
N ASP A 414 -16.51 18.16 2.67
CA ASP A 414 -17.88 18.59 2.92
C ASP A 414 -18.34 18.30 4.36
N SER A 415 -19.56 18.72 4.68
CA SER A 415 -20.15 18.54 6.01
C SER A 415 -20.49 17.09 6.39
N ALA A 416 -20.49 16.18 5.40
CA ALA A 416 -20.59 14.75 5.64
C ALA A 416 -19.21 14.10 5.90
N GLY A 417 -18.13 14.89 5.80
CA GLY A 417 -16.76 14.42 5.96
C GLY A 417 -16.18 13.75 4.72
N VAL A 418 -16.82 13.91 3.55
CA VAL A 418 -16.30 13.40 2.27
C VAL A 418 -15.24 14.36 1.76
N VAL A 419 -14.06 13.80 1.48
CA VAL A 419 -12.89 14.55 1.02
C VAL A 419 -12.73 14.36 -0.48
N SER A 420 -12.56 15.46 -1.20
CA SER A 420 -12.26 15.48 -2.62
C SER A 420 -10.92 16.18 -2.87
N GLY A 421 -10.20 15.72 -3.89
CA GLY A 421 -8.91 16.27 -4.29
C GLY A 421 -8.89 16.57 -5.79
N ARG A 422 -8.25 17.67 -6.17
CA ARG A 422 -8.02 18.06 -7.56
C ARG A 422 -6.59 18.52 -7.75
N GLU A 423 -5.90 17.96 -8.74
CA GLU A 423 -4.57 18.43 -9.10
C GLU A 423 -4.61 19.88 -9.59
N SER A 424 -3.63 20.66 -9.15
CA SER A 424 -3.42 22.05 -9.52
C SER A 424 -1.96 22.30 -9.85
N ALA A 425 -1.71 23.11 -10.88
CA ALA A 425 -0.38 23.52 -11.27
C ALA A 425 0.25 24.46 -10.23
N LEU A 426 1.52 24.21 -9.91
CA LEU A 426 2.37 25.08 -9.12
C LEU A 426 3.40 25.76 -10.02
N ARG A 427 3.75 26.99 -9.64
CA ARG A 427 4.88 27.72 -10.20
C ARG A 427 5.99 27.84 -9.17
N ARG A 428 7.22 27.50 -9.56
CA ARG A 428 8.41 27.72 -8.74
C ARG A 428 9.38 28.70 -9.38
N VAL A 429 10.11 29.40 -8.54
CA VAL A 429 11.27 30.20 -8.91
C VAL A 429 12.42 29.78 -8.00
N ALA A 430 13.64 29.82 -8.51
CA ALA A 430 14.83 29.65 -7.68
C ALA A 430 15.09 30.94 -6.89
N LEU A 431 15.19 30.82 -5.58
CA LEU A 431 15.67 31.89 -4.70
C LEU A 431 17.15 32.22 -5.02
N PRO A 432 17.69 33.36 -4.55
CA PRO A 432 19.08 33.75 -4.83
C PRO A 432 20.12 32.73 -4.36
N ASP A 433 19.79 31.91 -3.36
CA ASP A 433 20.63 30.82 -2.86
C ASP A 433 20.41 29.49 -3.61
N GLY A 434 19.64 29.51 -4.70
CA GLY A 434 19.36 28.37 -5.57
C GLY A 434 18.22 27.46 -5.09
N ARG A 435 17.64 27.69 -3.90
CA ARG A 435 16.53 26.87 -3.40
C ARG A 435 15.25 27.09 -4.22
N PRO A 436 14.53 26.04 -4.62
CA PRO A 436 13.25 26.21 -5.30
C PRO A 436 12.18 26.69 -4.30
N TRP A 437 11.37 27.68 -4.70
CA TRP A 437 10.29 28.19 -3.88
C TRP A 437 8.99 28.35 -4.67
N VAL A 438 7.88 27.94 -4.08
CA VAL A 438 6.55 28.09 -4.71
C VAL A 438 6.12 29.56 -4.68
N THR A 439 5.83 30.09 -5.87
CA THR A 439 5.50 31.50 -6.13
C THR A 439 4.13 31.66 -6.74
N GLY A 440 3.43 30.57 -7.03
CA GLY A 440 2.12 30.63 -7.64
C GLY A 440 1.44 29.28 -7.71
N LEU A 441 0.13 29.34 -7.83
CA LEU A 441 -0.76 28.20 -7.83
C LEU A 441 -2.02 28.51 -8.64
N ALA A 442 -2.49 27.55 -9.43
CA ALA A 442 -3.75 27.65 -10.15
C ALA A 442 -4.95 27.32 -9.26
N ALA A 443 -5.82 28.28 -8.95
CA ALA A 443 -7.03 28.06 -8.14
C ALA A 443 -8.19 28.91 -8.66
N GLY A 444 -9.43 28.43 -8.50
CA GLY A 444 -10.62 29.18 -8.93
C GLY A 444 -10.64 29.56 -10.42
N GLY A 445 -9.99 28.77 -11.29
CA GLY A 445 -9.90 29.04 -12.73
C GLY A 445 -8.86 30.09 -13.15
N SER A 446 -7.99 30.54 -12.23
CA SER A 446 -6.94 31.53 -12.50
C SER A 446 -5.58 31.08 -11.96
N LEU A 447 -4.49 31.58 -12.52
CA LEU A 447 -3.15 31.41 -11.95
C LEU A 447 -2.86 32.56 -10.99
N MET A 448 -2.80 32.25 -9.69
CA MET A 448 -2.40 33.21 -8.67
C MET A 448 -0.88 33.28 -8.65
N LEU A 449 -0.31 34.47 -8.88
CA LEU A 449 1.12 34.73 -8.80
C LEU A 449 1.42 35.62 -7.60
N PHE A 450 2.42 35.23 -6.84
CA PHE A 450 2.85 35.87 -5.62
C PHE A 450 4.25 36.45 -5.85
N ASP A 451 4.31 37.78 -5.85
CA ASP A 451 5.59 38.49 -5.86
C ASP A 451 6.25 38.34 -4.49
N LEU A 452 7.49 37.88 -4.51
CA LEU A 452 8.25 37.58 -3.31
C LEU A 452 9.23 38.69 -2.92
N GLY A 453 9.37 39.75 -3.75
CA GLY A 453 10.26 40.88 -3.47
C GLY A 453 10.10 41.46 -2.04
N PRO A 454 8.87 41.67 -1.53
CA PRO A 454 8.65 42.20 -0.19
C PRO A 454 9.04 41.27 0.97
N VAL A 455 9.25 39.97 0.70
CA VAL A 455 9.38 38.92 1.73
C VAL A 455 10.65 38.09 1.60
N TRP A 456 11.60 38.53 0.78
CA TRP A 456 12.89 37.87 0.55
C TRP A 456 13.65 37.53 1.83
N ASN A 457 13.55 38.37 2.87
CA ASN A 457 14.22 38.16 4.14
C ASN A 457 13.51 37.16 5.06
N MET A 458 12.31 36.68 4.69
CA MET A 458 11.46 35.80 5.50
C MET A 458 11.44 34.34 4.99
N ILE A 459 12.04 34.05 3.83
CA ILE A 459 12.00 32.73 3.14
C ILE A 459 13.39 32.11 2.95
#